data_AF-A0A9W9YP71-F1
#
_entry.id   AF-A0A9W9YP71-F1
#
_cell.length_a   1.000
_cell.length_b   1.000
_cell.length_c   1.000
_cell.angle_alpha   90.00
_cell.angle_beta   90.00
_cell.angle_gamma   90.00
#
_symmetry.space_group_name_H-M   'P 1'
#
loop_
_entity.id
_entity.type
_entity.pdbx_description
1 polymer ?
#
loop_
_entity_poly.entity_id
_entity_poly.type
_entity_poly.pdbx_seq_one_letter_code
_entity_poly.pdbx_strand_id
1 'polypeptide(L)'
;MATAELCRIVVVLLAVISVCEAFRLRARFPRPQGRDFEHHAKRHLCRFCIYETRTLRQKLDHFNFNGNRTFLQRYLVATKNWDQGRPIFFYTGNEGDITWFANNTGFMWDIANEFKAMLVFAEHRYYGKSLPFGKQSYKGPQYLGYLTSEQALADFAVLVRHLKETIPGASESPVVAIGGSYGGMLASWFRMKYPNIVIGALAASAPILQFTGITPCEKFYQIVTQDFYRDGGDACVNSVKKSWNIVKNYGKTDSGRKKLTKIFKLCSPLKTKDNVTQLEYWLSETWVNLAMVDYPYPASFLEPLPAWPIKVACKYLQDESLEEDKLLETIARAVGVYYNSSGHTKCFNTSQQAVSFLGDEGWYFQVGYCLRSVSFVCGH
;
A
#
# COMPACT_ATOMS: atom_id res chain seq x y z
N MET A 1 15.29 -47.14 -41.02
CA MET A 1 14.18 -46.18 -41.25
C MET A 1 13.56 -45.60 -39.98
N ALA A 2 14.04 -45.89 -38.76
CA ALA A 2 13.47 -45.33 -37.52
C ALA A 2 14.26 -44.15 -36.90
N THR A 3 15.45 -43.84 -37.41
CA THR A 3 16.33 -42.81 -36.83
C THR A 3 16.18 -41.43 -37.50
N ALA A 4 15.73 -41.37 -38.75
CA ALA A 4 15.48 -40.11 -39.46
C ALA A 4 14.14 -39.44 -39.06
N GLU A 5 13.12 -40.23 -38.73
CA GLU A 5 11.83 -39.73 -38.24
C GLU A 5 11.94 -39.13 -36.83
N LEU A 6 12.71 -39.76 -35.93
CA LEU A 6 12.94 -39.25 -34.57
C LEU A 6 13.66 -37.90 -34.57
N CYS A 7 14.61 -37.71 -35.50
CA CYS A 7 15.35 -36.46 -35.63
C CYS A 7 14.46 -35.32 -36.17
N ARG A 8 13.51 -35.62 -37.09
CA ARG A 8 12.52 -34.65 -37.56
C ARG A 8 11.53 -34.24 -36.46
N ILE A 9 11.09 -35.18 -35.63
CA ILE A 9 10.17 -34.89 -34.51
C ILE A 9 10.87 -34.05 -33.43
N VAL A 10 12.13 -34.33 -33.12
CA VAL A 10 12.91 -33.54 -32.14
C VAL A 10 13.22 -32.14 -32.65
N VAL A 11 13.53 -31.97 -33.94
CA VAL A 11 13.75 -30.64 -34.54
C VAL A 11 12.46 -29.82 -34.59
N VAL A 12 11.31 -30.44 -34.85
CA VAL A 12 10.00 -29.76 -34.79
C VAL A 12 9.62 -29.41 -33.35
N LEU A 13 9.87 -30.28 -32.36
CA LEU A 13 9.64 -29.99 -30.94
C LEU A 13 10.57 -28.88 -30.41
N LEU A 14 11.84 -28.85 -30.81
CA LEU A 14 12.77 -27.77 -30.46
C LEU A 14 12.41 -26.46 -31.16
N ALA A 15 11.90 -26.49 -32.39
CA ALA A 15 11.38 -25.31 -33.07
C ALA A 15 10.11 -24.78 -32.38
N VAL A 16 9.21 -25.65 -31.90
CA VAL A 16 8.02 -25.23 -31.15
C VAL A 16 8.38 -24.68 -29.77
N ILE A 17 9.40 -25.22 -29.09
CA ILE A 17 9.90 -24.68 -27.81
C ILE A 17 10.63 -23.35 -28.01
N SER A 18 11.39 -23.20 -29.10
CA SER A 18 12.05 -21.94 -29.48
C SER A 18 11.06 -20.84 -29.89
N VAL A 19 9.89 -21.19 -30.42
CA VAL A 19 8.84 -20.22 -30.78
C VAL A 19 7.96 -19.88 -29.57
N CYS A 20 7.87 -20.75 -28.56
CA CYS A 20 7.17 -20.47 -27.30
C CYS A 20 7.96 -19.55 -26.34
N GLU A 21 9.30 -19.50 -26.39
CA GLU A 21 10.06 -18.46 -25.66
C GLU A 21 10.02 -17.09 -26.34
N ALA A 22 9.78 -17.03 -27.66
CA ALA A 22 9.67 -15.77 -28.41
C ALA A 22 8.36 -15.00 -28.16
N PHE A 23 7.35 -15.65 -27.54
CA PHE A 23 6.07 -15.03 -27.15
C PHE A 23 5.90 -14.83 -25.65
N ARG A 24 6.98 -14.87 -24.86
CA ARG A 24 6.97 -14.16 -23.57
C ARG A 24 7.05 -12.67 -23.89
N LEU A 25 5.88 -12.04 -23.99
CA LEU A 25 5.71 -10.61 -23.83
C LEU A 25 6.41 -10.18 -22.53
N ARG A 26 7.70 -9.84 -22.62
CA ARG A 26 8.32 -8.92 -21.68
C ARG A 26 7.56 -7.62 -21.90
N ALA A 27 6.61 -7.33 -21.02
CA ALA A 27 6.02 -6.01 -20.89
C ALA A 27 7.16 -5.04 -20.49
N ARG A 28 7.98 -4.64 -21.47
CA ARG A 28 8.76 -3.43 -21.39
C ARG A 28 7.76 -2.33 -21.66
N PHE A 29 7.20 -1.78 -20.59
CA PHE A 29 6.60 -0.45 -20.68
C PHE A 29 7.63 0.45 -21.36
N PRO A 30 7.30 1.10 -22.49
CA PRO A 30 8.21 2.07 -23.08
C PRO A 30 8.50 3.11 -22.00
N ARG A 31 9.78 3.22 -21.60
CA ARG A 31 10.22 4.36 -20.81
C ARG A 31 9.90 5.60 -21.64
N PRO A 32 9.17 6.60 -21.11
CA PRO A 32 8.99 7.84 -21.83
C PRO A 32 10.37 8.42 -22.18
N GLN A 33 10.71 8.45 -23.47
CA GLN A 33 11.83 9.22 -23.94
C GLN A 33 11.43 10.70 -23.85
N GLY A 34 12.37 11.51 -23.37
CA GLY A 34 12.06 12.81 -22.79
C GLY A 34 11.42 13.83 -23.73
N ARG A 35 10.73 14.78 -23.06
CA ARG A 35 10.25 16.12 -23.46
C ARG A 35 8.75 16.40 -23.35
N ASP A 36 7.98 15.62 -22.60
CA ASP A 36 6.59 15.98 -22.21
C ASP A 36 6.34 15.99 -20.68
N PHE A 37 7.35 16.25 -19.87
CA PHE A 37 7.18 16.54 -18.44
C PHE A 37 7.38 18.02 -18.13
N GLU A 38 6.67 18.89 -18.85
CA GLU A 38 6.29 20.20 -18.30
C GLU A 38 4.83 20.14 -17.86
N HIS A 39 4.54 19.33 -16.84
CA HIS A 39 3.34 19.52 -16.05
C HIS A 39 3.72 20.03 -14.67
N HIS A 40 3.37 21.29 -14.46
CA HIS A 40 3.40 22.00 -13.19
C HIS A 40 2.72 21.18 -12.09
N ALA A 41 3.49 20.35 -11.39
CA ALA A 41 3.10 19.80 -10.10
C ALA A 41 3.18 20.92 -9.04
N LYS A 42 2.26 21.88 -9.14
CA LYS A 42 1.93 22.81 -8.07
C LYS A 42 0.57 22.43 -7.47
N ARG A 43 0.67 21.75 -6.33
CA ARG A 43 -0.15 21.89 -5.12
C ARG A 43 -1.55 21.25 -5.00
N HIS A 44 -1.69 20.60 -3.83
CA HIS A 44 -2.87 20.35 -2.98
C HIS A 44 -3.79 19.18 -3.35
N LEU A 45 -4.33 18.53 -2.29
CA LEU A 45 -5.44 17.56 -2.32
C LEU A 45 -6.30 17.79 -3.55
N CYS A 46 -6.53 16.74 -4.35
CA CYS A 46 -7.22 16.79 -5.63
C CYS A 46 -8.25 17.95 -5.73
N ARG A 47 -7.79 19.11 -6.21
CA ARG A 47 -8.55 20.38 -6.19
C ARG A 47 -9.80 20.32 -7.08
N PHE A 48 -9.92 19.25 -7.86
CA PHE A 48 -10.95 19.01 -8.86
C PHE A 48 -11.72 17.70 -8.64
N CYS A 49 -11.46 16.97 -7.54
CA CYS A 49 -12.22 15.77 -7.18
C CYS A 49 -13.58 16.17 -6.62
N ILE A 50 -14.54 16.37 -7.50
CA ILE A 50 -15.92 16.68 -7.12
C ILE A 50 -16.68 15.35 -7.06
N TYR A 51 -17.02 14.92 -5.85
CA TYR A 51 -17.84 13.75 -5.58
C TYR A 51 -18.91 14.05 -4.54
N GLU A 52 -19.98 13.27 -4.59
CA GLU A 52 -20.99 13.18 -3.53
C GLU A 52 -20.61 12.06 -2.56
N THR A 53 -20.72 12.34 -1.26
CA THR A 53 -20.59 11.29 -0.24
C THR A 53 -21.97 10.72 0.05
N ARG A 54 -22.12 9.41 -0.11
CA ARG A 54 -23.37 8.69 0.13
C ARG A 54 -23.13 7.51 1.07
N THR A 55 -24.22 6.94 1.57
CA THR A 55 -24.18 5.73 2.39
C THR A 55 -25.15 4.69 1.85
N LEU A 56 -24.78 3.41 1.98
CA LEU A 56 -25.63 2.27 1.69
C LEU A 56 -25.84 1.47 2.98
N ARG A 57 -27.08 1.06 3.23
CA ARG A 57 -27.40 0.12 4.30
C ARG A 57 -26.93 -1.28 3.88
N GLN A 58 -25.87 -1.76 4.50
CA GLN A 58 -25.19 -3.00 4.19
C GLN A 58 -25.50 -4.08 5.24
N LYS A 59 -25.57 -5.35 4.82
CA LYS A 59 -25.73 -6.47 5.76
C LYS A 59 -24.45 -6.63 6.59
N LEU A 60 -24.60 -6.84 7.90
CA LEU A 60 -23.46 -7.07 8.79
C LEU A 60 -22.69 -8.34 8.39
N ASP A 61 -23.43 -9.41 8.08
CA ASP A 61 -22.88 -10.72 7.78
C ASP A 61 -23.51 -11.32 6.52
N HIS A 62 -22.74 -11.41 5.43
CA HIS A 62 -23.20 -12.00 4.17
C HIS A 62 -23.23 -13.53 4.18
N PHE A 63 -22.51 -14.17 5.09
CA PHE A 63 -22.30 -15.63 5.11
C PHE A 63 -23.07 -16.34 6.21
N ASN A 64 -23.76 -15.58 7.08
CA ASN A 64 -24.72 -16.11 8.04
C ASN A 64 -26.12 -15.54 7.79
N PHE A 65 -27.12 -16.40 7.75
CA PHE A 65 -28.53 -16.04 7.53
C PHE A 65 -29.28 -15.80 8.85
N ASN A 66 -28.69 -16.17 9.99
CA ASN A 66 -29.27 -15.94 11.31
C ASN A 66 -29.02 -14.49 11.75
N GLY A 67 -29.79 -13.56 11.20
CA GLY A 67 -29.84 -12.17 11.64
C GLY A 67 -29.97 -11.16 10.50
N ASN A 68 -30.73 -10.09 10.75
CA ASN A 68 -30.98 -8.99 9.82
C ASN A 68 -30.24 -7.70 10.21
N ARG A 69 -29.11 -7.83 10.92
CA ARG A 69 -28.33 -6.67 11.37
C ARG A 69 -27.68 -6.00 10.16
N THR A 70 -27.73 -4.68 10.15
CA THR A 70 -27.17 -3.84 9.08
C THR A 70 -26.31 -2.72 9.65
N PHE A 71 -25.44 -2.17 8.82
CA PHE A 71 -24.66 -0.97 9.12
C PHE A 71 -24.63 -0.04 7.90
N LEU A 72 -24.12 1.19 8.08
CA LEU A 72 -23.98 2.14 6.99
C LEU A 72 -22.57 2.05 6.41
N GLN A 73 -22.45 1.62 5.17
CA GLN A 73 -21.22 1.66 4.39
C GLN A 73 -21.17 2.98 3.62
N ARG A 74 -20.08 3.74 3.80
CA ARG A 74 -19.83 4.98 3.05
C ARG A 74 -19.30 4.66 1.65
N TYR A 75 -19.71 5.42 0.66
CA TYR A 75 -19.08 5.43 -0.65
C TYR A 75 -19.11 6.85 -1.23
N LEU A 76 -18.19 7.13 -2.15
CA LEU A 76 -18.12 8.37 -2.89
C LEU A 76 -18.54 8.10 -4.32
N VAL A 77 -19.32 9.00 -4.93
CA VAL A 77 -19.77 8.87 -6.31
C VAL A 77 -19.56 10.17 -7.07
N ALA A 78 -19.00 10.09 -8.27
CA ALA A 78 -18.87 11.21 -9.18
C ALA A 78 -19.46 10.85 -10.55
N THR A 79 -20.50 11.57 -10.94
CA THR A 79 -21.26 11.35 -12.18
C THR A 79 -21.06 12.45 -13.22
N LYS A 80 -20.31 13.51 -12.89
CA LYS A 80 -20.18 14.72 -13.74
C LYS A 80 -19.76 14.43 -15.19
N ASN A 81 -18.92 13.42 -15.40
CA ASN A 81 -18.36 13.07 -16.71
C ASN A 81 -18.99 11.81 -17.31
N TRP A 82 -20.04 11.26 -16.68
CA TRP A 82 -20.61 9.96 -17.04
C TRP A 82 -21.79 10.09 -18.00
N ASP A 83 -21.77 9.30 -19.08
CA ASP A 83 -22.94 9.12 -19.96
C ASP A 83 -23.64 7.79 -19.64
N GLN A 84 -24.95 7.71 -19.89
CA GLN A 84 -25.73 6.48 -19.65
C GLN A 84 -25.13 5.27 -20.39
N GLY A 85 -25.09 4.11 -19.73
CA GLY A 85 -24.52 2.87 -20.25
C GLY A 85 -22.98 2.83 -20.32
N ARG A 86 -22.29 3.94 -20.01
CA ARG A 86 -20.82 3.97 -19.98
C ARG A 86 -20.25 3.35 -18.70
N PRO A 87 -18.95 2.98 -18.68
CA PRO A 87 -18.37 2.21 -17.60
C PRO A 87 -18.46 2.87 -16.22
N ILE A 88 -18.44 2.04 -15.19
CA ILE A 88 -18.24 2.42 -13.79
C ILE A 88 -16.81 2.03 -13.41
N PHE A 89 -15.99 3.00 -13.06
CA PHE A 89 -14.70 2.75 -12.43
C PHE A 89 -14.91 2.68 -10.91
N PHE A 90 -14.77 1.47 -10.38
CA PHE A 90 -15.09 1.14 -9.00
C PHE A 90 -13.80 0.89 -8.21
N TYR A 91 -13.42 1.84 -7.37
CA TYR A 91 -12.30 1.69 -6.46
C TYR A 91 -12.70 0.81 -5.27
N THR A 92 -12.04 -0.34 -5.13
CA THR A 92 -12.20 -1.22 -3.97
C THR A 92 -11.37 -0.69 -2.82
N GLY A 93 -12.01 0.16 -1.99
CA GLY A 93 -11.39 0.76 -0.81
C GLY A 93 -10.75 -0.27 0.09
N ASN A 94 -9.67 0.14 0.75
CA ASN A 94 -8.79 -0.72 1.51
C ASN A 94 -8.60 -0.19 2.94
N GLU A 95 -7.41 -0.34 3.52
CA GLU A 95 -7.11 -0.18 4.95
C GLU A 95 -7.07 1.27 5.47
N GLY A 96 -7.99 2.13 5.04
CA GLY A 96 -8.02 3.54 5.45
C GLY A 96 -9.29 4.30 5.05
N ASP A 97 -9.30 5.60 5.32
CA ASP A 97 -10.41 6.48 4.95
C ASP A 97 -10.57 6.56 3.42
N ILE A 98 -11.79 6.37 2.91
CA ILE A 98 -12.01 6.35 1.46
C ILE A 98 -11.71 7.69 0.76
N THR A 99 -11.85 8.82 1.47
CA THR A 99 -11.55 10.15 0.92
C THR A 99 -10.05 10.34 0.71
N TRP A 100 -9.23 9.68 1.52
CA TRP A 100 -7.79 9.64 1.35
C TRP A 100 -7.39 8.98 0.03
N PHE A 101 -7.96 7.81 -0.26
CA PHE A 101 -7.71 7.11 -1.52
C PHE A 101 -8.25 7.87 -2.73
N ALA A 102 -9.44 8.47 -2.63
CA ALA A 102 -10.00 9.28 -3.71
C ALA A 102 -9.10 10.47 -4.09
N ASN A 103 -8.47 11.12 -3.10
CA ASN A 103 -7.57 12.25 -3.32
C ASN A 103 -6.21 11.85 -3.92
N ASN A 104 -5.77 10.60 -3.73
CA ASN A 104 -4.47 10.13 -4.19
C ASN A 104 -4.54 9.23 -5.43
N THR A 105 -5.74 8.79 -5.84
CA THR A 105 -5.95 8.00 -7.06
C THR A 105 -6.29 8.90 -8.24
N GLY A 106 -5.42 9.89 -8.51
CA GLY A 106 -5.59 10.89 -9.58
C GLY A 106 -5.89 10.27 -10.94
N PHE A 107 -5.23 9.14 -11.25
CA PHE A 107 -5.40 8.40 -12.50
C PHE A 107 -6.87 8.11 -12.84
N MET A 108 -7.70 7.68 -11.88
CA MET A 108 -9.12 7.42 -12.14
C MET A 108 -9.87 8.67 -12.58
N TRP A 109 -9.52 9.84 -12.03
CA TRP A 109 -10.10 11.12 -12.39
C TRP A 109 -9.65 11.58 -13.78
N ASP A 110 -8.36 11.38 -14.09
CA ASP A 110 -7.76 11.78 -15.37
C ASP A 110 -8.43 11.05 -16.54
N ILE A 111 -8.64 9.74 -16.41
CA ILE A 111 -9.23 8.92 -17.49
C ILE A 111 -10.77 8.96 -17.51
N ALA A 112 -11.42 9.51 -16.49
CA ALA A 112 -12.88 9.51 -16.38
C ALA A 112 -13.57 10.16 -17.57
N ASN A 113 -13.04 11.28 -18.08
CA ASN A 113 -13.63 12.01 -19.20
C ASN A 113 -13.45 11.29 -20.54
N GLU A 114 -12.33 10.59 -20.73
CA GLU A 114 -12.05 9.80 -21.94
C GLU A 114 -13.03 8.64 -22.06
N PHE A 115 -13.23 7.90 -20.98
CA PHE A 115 -14.14 6.75 -20.95
C PHE A 115 -15.61 7.12 -20.69
N LYS A 116 -15.87 8.40 -20.43
CA LYS A 116 -17.18 8.89 -19.96
C LYS A 116 -17.68 8.08 -18.77
N ALA A 117 -16.78 7.81 -17.82
CA ALA A 117 -16.99 6.84 -16.75
C ALA A 117 -17.56 7.49 -15.49
N MET A 118 -18.44 6.77 -14.80
CA MET A 118 -18.83 7.09 -13.42
C MET A 118 -17.73 6.61 -12.48
N LEU A 119 -17.31 7.46 -11.55
CA LEU A 119 -16.34 7.06 -10.53
C LEU A 119 -17.05 6.72 -9.23
N VAL A 120 -16.69 5.58 -8.66
CA VAL A 120 -17.20 5.12 -7.37
C VAL A 120 -16.03 4.72 -6.50
N PHE A 121 -15.92 5.28 -5.30
CA PHE A 121 -14.96 4.85 -4.30
C PHE A 121 -15.72 4.26 -3.11
N ALA A 122 -15.66 2.94 -2.97
CA ALA A 122 -16.39 2.23 -1.92
C ALA A 122 -15.51 2.05 -0.68
N GLU A 123 -15.96 2.53 0.48
CA GLU A 123 -15.19 2.36 1.71
C GLU A 123 -15.26 0.91 2.21
N HIS A 124 -14.12 0.41 2.66
CA HIS A 124 -14.01 -0.90 3.25
C HIS A 124 -14.71 -0.92 4.62
N ARG A 125 -15.44 -2.00 4.93
CA ARG A 125 -15.99 -2.20 6.28
C ARG A 125 -14.89 -2.10 7.34
N TYR A 126 -15.23 -1.53 8.49
CA TYR A 126 -14.32 -1.19 9.61
C TYR A 126 -13.39 0.00 9.37
N TYR A 127 -13.22 0.50 8.15
CA TYR A 127 -12.33 1.64 7.90
C TYR A 127 -13.11 2.95 7.77
N GLY A 128 -12.43 4.07 8.05
CA GLY A 128 -13.00 5.42 7.98
C GLY A 128 -14.29 5.57 8.80
N LYS A 129 -15.42 5.76 8.11
CA LYS A 129 -16.75 5.93 8.73
C LYS A 129 -17.65 4.71 8.60
N SER A 130 -17.18 3.66 7.93
CA SER A 130 -17.94 2.43 7.64
C SER A 130 -17.80 1.40 8.75
N LEU A 131 -18.19 1.79 9.97
CA LEU A 131 -17.99 1.02 11.20
C LEU A 131 -19.23 0.20 11.58
N PRO A 132 -19.23 -1.15 11.50
CA PRO A 132 -20.45 -1.93 11.73
C PRO A 132 -21.03 -1.83 13.14
N PHE A 133 -20.19 -1.49 14.13
CA PHE A 133 -20.59 -1.28 15.53
C PHE A 133 -20.16 0.10 16.04
N GLY A 134 -19.95 1.07 15.14
CA GLY A 134 -19.43 2.39 15.50
C GLY A 134 -18.11 2.29 16.28
N LYS A 135 -18.00 3.04 17.39
CA LYS A 135 -16.82 3.03 18.28
C LYS A 135 -16.53 1.67 18.94
N GLN A 136 -17.47 0.73 18.90
CA GLN A 136 -17.29 -0.60 19.50
C GLN A 136 -16.66 -1.61 18.53
N SER A 137 -16.48 -1.24 17.26
CA SER A 137 -16.04 -2.17 16.20
C SER A 137 -14.72 -2.88 16.52
N TYR A 138 -13.84 -2.25 17.31
CA TYR A 138 -12.52 -2.76 17.70
C TYR A 138 -12.43 -3.32 19.12
N LYS A 139 -13.53 -3.33 19.89
CA LYS A 139 -13.47 -3.68 21.33
C LYS A 139 -13.19 -5.16 21.64
N GLY A 140 -13.28 -6.04 20.64
CA GLY A 140 -12.96 -7.46 20.84
C GLY A 140 -13.42 -8.37 19.70
N PRO A 141 -13.12 -9.68 19.79
CA PRO A 141 -13.36 -10.65 18.71
C PRO A 141 -14.83 -10.73 18.26
N GLN A 142 -15.79 -10.58 19.18
CA GLN A 142 -17.22 -10.58 18.87
C GLN A 142 -17.66 -9.44 17.93
N TYR A 143 -16.92 -8.34 17.91
CA TYR A 143 -17.15 -7.21 17.02
C TYR A 143 -16.24 -7.27 15.80
N LEU A 144 -15.03 -7.81 15.91
CA LEU A 144 -14.07 -7.91 14.81
C LEU A 144 -14.30 -9.11 13.88
N GLY A 145 -15.08 -10.11 14.30
CA GLY A 145 -15.31 -11.33 13.52
C GLY A 145 -15.92 -11.14 12.13
N TYR A 146 -16.45 -9.95 11.81
CA TYR A 146 -17.00 -9.61 10.49
C TYR A 146 -16.03 -8.82 9.61
N LEU A 147 -14.79 -8.58 10.07
CA LEU A 147 -13.72 -7.94 9.32
C LEU A 147 -12.92 -9.00 8.55
N THR A 148 -13.45 -9.41 7.39
CA THR A 148 -12.74 -10.29 6.46
C THR A 148 -12.81 -9.75 5.03
N SER A 149 -11.89 -10.23 4.18
CA SER A 149 -11.87 -9.83 2.77
C SER A 149 -13.11 -10.31 2.01
N GLU A 150 -13.61 -11.50 2.30
CA GLU A 150 -14.80 -12.09 1.69
C GLU A 150 -16.05 -11.24 1.97
N GLN A 151 -16.17 -10.78 3.22
CA GLN A 151 -17.25 -9.90 3.66
C GLN A 151 -17.18 -8.54 2.95
N ALA A 152 -15.98 -7.97 2.78
CA ALA A 152 -15.78 -6.73 2.04
C ALA A 152 -16.09 -6.88 0.53
N LEU A 153 -15.67 -8.00 -0.09
CA LEU A 153 -16.01 -8.30 -1.49
C LEU A 153 -17.52 -8.44 -1.70
N ALA A 154 -18.22 -9.07 -0.75
CA ALA A 154 -19.68 -9.15 -0.78
C ALA A 154 -20.34 -7.77 -0.62
N ASP A 155 -19.78 -6.89 0.22
CA ASP A 155 -20.24 -5.50 0.32
C ASP A 155 -20.15 -4.76 -1.02
N PHE A 156 -19.01 -4.89 -1.70
CA PHE A 156 -18.79 -4.29 -3.01
C PHE A 156 -19.77 -4.85 -4.06
N ALA A 157 -20.03 -6.16 -4.05
CA ALA A 157 -21.01 -6.78 -4.95
C ALA A 157 -22.42 -6.20 -4.76
N VAL A 158 -22.86 -6.04 -3.50
CA VAL A 158 -24.16 -5.47 -3.15
C VAL A 158 -24.21 -3.99 -3.54
N LEU A 159 -23.16 -3.23 -3.30
CA LEU A 159 -23.09 -1.82 -3.67
C LEU A 159 -23.16 -1.63 -5.19
N VAL A 160 -22.42 -2.41 -5.98
CA VAL A 160 -22.49 -2.34 -7.45
C VAL A 160 -23.91 -2.62 -7.93
N ARG A 161 -24.57 -3.66 -7.40
CA ARG A 161 -25.97 -3.95 -7.74
C ARG A 161 -26.89 -2.79 -7.41
N HIS A 162 -26.77 -2.23 -6.20
CA HIS A 162 -27.55 -1.07 -5.77
C HIS A 162 -27.37 0.12 -6.72
N LEU A 163 -26.14 0.43 -7.14
CA LEU A 163 -25.87 1.53 -8.07
C LEU A 163 -26.54 1.30 -9.42
N LYS A 164 -26.47 0.07 -9.95
CA LYS A 164 -27.10 -0.31 -11.22
C LYS A 164 -28.64 -0.23 -11.19
N GLU A 165 -29.24 -0.52 -10.04
CA GLU A 165 -30.69 -0.47 -9.84
C GLU A 165 -31.21 0.95 -9.57
N THR A 166 -30.42 1.78 -8.89
CA THR A 166 -30.89 3.09 -8.40
C THR A 166 -30.48 4.28 -9.25
N ILE A 167 -29.41 4.16 -10.05
CA ILE A 167 -28.94 5.24 -10.93
C ILE A 167 -29.52 5.00 -12.34
N PRO A 168 -30.41 5.88 -12.83
CA PRO A 168 -30.97 5.74 -14.17
C PRO A 168 -29.89 5.68 -15.25
N GLY A 169 -29.95 4.65 -16.10
CA GLY A 169 -28.96 4.42 -17.17
C GLY A 169 -27.71 3.64 -16.76
N ALA A 170 -27.60 3.18 -15.51
CA ALA A 170 -26.45 2.39 -15.04
C ALA A 170 -26.63 0.87 -15.14
N SER A 171 -27.84 0.37 -15.45
CA SER A 171 -28.14 -1.08 -15.45
C SER A 171 -27.17 -1.89 -16.31
N GLU A 172 -26.95 -1.43 -17.55
CA GLU A 172 -26.08 -2.06 -18.53
C GLU A 172 -24.62 -1.58 -18.48
N SER A 173 -24.30 -0.66 -17.56
CA SER A 173 -22.93 -0.13 -17.46
C SER A 173 -21.94 -1.23 -17.07
N PRO A 174 -20.84 -1.43 -17.82
CA PRO A 174 -19.79 -2.35 -17.41
C PRO A 174 -19.02 -1.79 -16.21
N VAL A 175 -18.56 -2.65 -15.31
CA VAL A 175 -17.85 -2.22 -14.10
C VAL A 175 -16.41 -2.72 -14.12
N VAL A 176 -15.45 -1.84 -13.92
CA VAL A 176 -14.02 -2.17 -13.80
C VAL A 176 -13.59 -1.92 -12.36
N ALA A 177 -13.10 -2.95 -11.69
CA ALA A 177 -12.56 -2.84 -10.34
C ALA A 177 -11.14 -2.23 -10.38
N ILE A 178 -10.84 -1.28 -9.53
CA ILE A 178 -9.53 -0.61 -9.46
C ILE A 178 -9.08 -0.59 -8.01
N GLY A 179 -7.80 -0.82 -7.76
CA GLY A 179 -7.26 -0.67 -6.41
C GLY A 179 -5.74 -0.72 -6.36
N GLY A 180 -5.16 -0.08 -5.35
CA GLY A 180 -3.74 -0.11 -5.04
C GLY A 180 -3.46 -0.91 -3.76
N SER A 181 -2.28 -1.54 -3.64
CA SER A 181 -1.89 -2.30 -2.44
C SER A 181 -2.90 -3.42 -2.12
N TYR A 182 -3.37 -3.55 -0.87
CA TYR A 182 -4.48 -4.44 -0.50
C TYR A 182 -5.77 -4.15 -1.29
N GLY A 183 -6.03 -2.89 -1.64
CA GLY A 183 -7.11 -2.54 -2.56
C GLY A 183 -6.95 -3.20 -3.93
N GLY A 184 -5.72 -3.36 -4.43
CA GLY A 184 -5.45 -4.09 -5.67
C GLY A 184 -5.64 -5.61 -5.53
N MET A 185 -5.35 -6.16 -4.34
CA MET A 185 -5.67 -7.56 -4.01
C MET A 185 -7.20 -7.74 -4.03
N LEU A 186 -7.94 -6.84 -3.38
CA LEU A 186 -9.40 -6.82 -3.41
C LEU A 186 -9.94 -6.68 -4.84
N ALA A 187 -9.42 -5.77 -5.67
CA ALA A 187 -9.85 -5.63 -7.06
C ALA A 187 -9.64 -6.94 -7.85
N SER A 188 -8.48 -7.58 -7.68
CA SER A 188 -8.17 -8.88 -8.31
C SER A 188 -9.16 -9.96 -7.86
N TRP A 189 -9.33 -10.13 -6.55
CA TRP A 189 -10.22 -11.13 -5.99
C TRP A 189 -11.69 -10.86 -6.31
N PHE A 190 -12.08 -9.59 -6.41
CA PHE A 190 -13.43 -9.19 -6.79
C PHE A 190 -13.74 -9.66 -8.21
N ARG A 191 -12.82 -9.46 -9.15
CA ARG A 191 -12.94 -10.00 -10.51
C ARG A 191 -12.93 -11.53 -10.53
N MET A 192 -12.09 -12.19 -9.73
CA MET A 192 -12.02 -13.66 -9.69
C MET A 192 -13.29 -14.29 -9.12
N LYS A 193 -13.90 -13.70 -8.09
CA LYS A 193 -15.04 -14.27 -7.36
C LYS A 193 -16.39 -13.78 -7.86
N TYR A 194 -16.46 -12.57 -8.42
CA TYR A 194 -17.68 -11.96 -8.95
C TYR A 194 -17.50 -11.49 -10.40
N PRO A 195 -17.08 -12.36 -11.33
CA PRO A 195 -16.83 -12.00 -12.74
C PRO A 195 -18.10 -11.57 -13.48
N ASN A 196 -19.28 -11.90 -12.94
CA ASN A 196 -20.59 -11.47 -13.42
C ASN A 196 -20.94 -10.03 -12.98
N ILE A 197 -20.24 -9.46 -12.01
CA ILE A 197 -20.46 -8.10 -11.50
C ILE A 197 -19.44 -7.13 -12.11
N VAL A 198 -18.17 -7.52 -12.17
CA VAL A 198 -17.10 -6.69 -12.74
C VAL A 198 -16.45 -7.36 -13.94
N ILE A 199 -16.27 -6.61 -15.03
CA ILE A 199 -15.76 -7.13 -16.32
C ILE A 199 -14.24 -7.25 -16.36
N GLY A 200 -13.54 -6.58 -15.45
CA GLY A 200 -12.08 -6.57 -15.36
C GLY A 200 -11.59 -5.91 -14.08
N ALA A 201 -10.28 -6.01 -13.83
CA ALA A 201 -9.65 -5.37 -12.68
C ALA A 201 -8.29 -4.76 -13.05
N LEU A 202 -8.02 -3.55 -12.56
CA LEU A 202 -6.70 -2.93 -12.51
C LEU A 202 -6.15 -3.05 -11.07
N ALA A 203 -5.24 -4.01 -10.87
CA ALA A 203 -4.64 -4.29 -9.58
C ALA A 203 -3.23 -3.69 -9.50
N ALA A 204 -3.13 -2.44 -9.05
CA ALA A 204 -1.87 -1.70 -8.98
C ALA A 204 -1.07 -2.10 -7.73
N SER A 205 0.17 -2.55 -7.92
CA SER A 205 1.09 -2.94 -6.82
C SER A 205 0.44 -3.88 -5.79
N ALA A 206 -0.34 -4.85 -6.25
CA ALA A 206 -1.07 -5.79 -5.41
C ALA A 206 -0.21 -7.02 -5.06
N PRO A 207 0.18 -7.23 -3.79
CA PRO A 207 1.05 -8.34 -3.41
C PRO A 207 0.29 -9.68 -3.25
N ILE A 208 -0.44 -10.10 -4.30
CA ILE A 208 -1.28 -11.33 -4.30
C ILE A 208 -0.51 -12.65 -4.14
N LEU A 209 0.82 -12.62 -4.20
CA LEU A 209 1.70 -13.77 -3.99
C LEU A 209 2.49 -13.70 -2.68
N GLN A 210 2.32 -12.64 -1.88
CA GLN A 210 3.04 -12.45 -0.62
C GLN A 210 2.39 -13.30 0.49
N PHE A 211 2.29 -14.61 0.33
CA PHE A 211 1.76 -15.53 1.34
C PHE A 211 2.81 -16.58 1.71
N THR A 212 2.76 -17.10 2.94
CA THR A 212 3.68 -18.14 3.43
C THR A 212 3.69 -19.33 2.47
N GLY A 213 4.90 -19.79 2.12
CA GLY A 213 5.12 -20.89 1.20
C GLY A 213 5.11 -20.51 -0.28
N ILE A 214 4.75 -19.27 -0.64
CA ILE A 214 4.79 -18.78 -2.03
C ILE A 214 6.00 -17.87 -2.27
N THR A 215 6.10 -16.79 -1.50
CA THR A 215 7.21 -15.82 -1.62
C THR A 215 8.11 -15.92 -0.39
N PRO A 216 9.44 -16.01 -0.56
CA PRO A 216 10.36 -16.00 0.58
C PRO A 216 10.19 -14.73 1.41
N CYS A 217 10.14 -14.89 2.73
CA CYS A 217 9.75 -13.84 3.68
C CYS A 217 10.73 -12.67 3.73
N GLU A 218 11.98 -12.87 3.33
CA GLU A 218 13.04 -11.87 3.28
C GLU A 218 13.00 -11.01 2.01
N LYS A 219 12.25 -11.41 0.97
CA LYS A 219 12.29 -10.75 -0.35
C LYS A 219 11.89 -9.29 -0.30
N PHE A 220 10.91 -8.95 0.54
CA PHE A 220 10.47 -7.58 0.72
C PHE A 220 11.62 -6.68 1.20
N TYR A 221 12.30 -7.06 2.29
CA TYR A 221 13.42 -6.28 2.83
C TYR A 221 14.67 -6.32 1.93
N GLN A 222 14.88 -7.38 1.16
CA GLN A 222 15.92 -7.41 0.13
C GLN A 222 15.68 -6.33 -0.94
N ILE A 223 14.44 -6.16 -1.39
CA ILE A 223 14.09 -5.12 -2.37
C ILE A 223 14.25 -3.73 -1.77
N VAL A 224 13.81 -3.51 -0.52
CA VAL A 224 14.05 -2.24 0.20
C VAL A 224 15.54 -1.93 0.24
N THR A 225 16.38 -2.91 0.58
CA THR A 225 17.85 -2.73 0.59
C THR A 225 18.39 -2.42 -0.82
N GLN A 226 17.85 -3.06 -1.86
CA GLN A 226 18.23 -2.83 -3.25
C GLN A 226 17.90 -1.41 -3.71
N ASP A 227 16.79 -0.82 -3.25
CA ASP A 227 16.41 0.55 -3.59
C ASP A 227 17.39 1.56 -2.97
N PHE A 228 17.77 1.39 -1.70
CA PHE A 228 18.80 2.20 -1.06
C PHE A 228 20.18 2.02 -1.72
N TYR A 229 20.50 0.81 -2.16
CA TYR A 229 21.72 0.55 -2.93
C TYR A 229 21.71 1.28 -4.28
N ARG A 230 20.61 1.19 -5.03
CA ARG A 230 20.45 1.82 -6.35
C ARG A 230 20.64 3.34 -6.28
N ASP A 231 20.11 3.96 -5.23
CA ASP A 231 20.01 5.42 -5.14
C ASP A 231 21.10 6.08 -4.28
N GLY A 232 21.70 5.32 -3.35
CA GLY A 232 22.71 5.81 -2.42
C GLY A 232 24.06 5.09 -2.46
N GLY A 233 24.18 4.01 -3.24
CA GLY A 233 25.39 3.18 -3.33
C GLY A 233 25.69 2.35 -2.08
N ASP A 234 26.84 1.68 -2.10
CA ASP A 234 27.32 0.85 -0.97
C ASP A 234 27.44 1.65 0.33
N ALA A 235 27.95 2.89 0.26
CA ALA A 235 28.14 3.74 1.44
C ALA A 235 26.84 3.93 2.24
N CYS A 236 25.73 4.27 1.57
CA CYS A 236 24.44 4.46 2.24
C CYS A 236 23.97 3.18 2.95
N VAL A 237 24.04 2.05 2.24
CA VAL A 237 23.61 0.75 2.78
C VAL A 237 24.51 0.31 3.94
N ASN A 238 25.82 0.50 3.82
CA ASN A 238 26.79 0.13 4.85
C ASN A 238 26.63 0.97 6.12
N SER A 239 26.40 2.29 5.99
CA SER A 239 26.08 3.17 7.11
C SER A 239 24.82 2.73 7.85
N VAL A 240 23.74 2.37 7.12
CA VAL A 240 22.52 1.83 7.75
C VAL A 240 22.80 0.50 8.44
N LYS A 241 23.47 -0.45 7.78
CA LYS A 241 23.83 -1.76 8.35
C LYS A 241 24.64 -1.62 9.65
N LYS A 242 25.65 -0.75 9.64
CA LYS A 242 26.52 -0.49 10.79
C LYS A 242 25.76 0.13 11.96
N SER A 243 24.78 0.99 11.67
CA SER A 243 23.96 1.66 12.69
C SER A 243 23.21 0.68 13.60
N TRP A 244 22.72 -0.45 13.06
CA TRP A 244 21.96 -1.44 13.84
C TRP A 244 22.74 -2.02 15.01
N ASN A 245 24.02 -2.34 14.79
CA ASN A 245 24.87 -2.87 15.86
C ASN A 245 25.12 -1.82 16.95
N ILE A 246 25.25 -0.55 16.58
CA ILE A 246 25.44 0.55 17.52
C ILE A 246 24.17 0.77 18.35
N VAL A 247 23.00 0.81 17.72
CA VAL A 247 21.70 0.92 18.41
C VAL A 247 21.52 -0.24 19.40
N LYS A 248 21.74 -1.49 18.96
CA LYS A 248 21.66 -2.69 19.81
C LYS A 248 22.63 -2.62 20.99
N ASN A 249 23.85 -2.15 20.78
CA ASN A 249 24.86 -2.04 21.85
C ASN A 249 24.53 -0.92 22.85
N TYR A 250 24.14 0.26 22.36
CA TYR A 250 23.73 1.37 23.22
C TYR A 250 22.47 1.03 24.02
N GLY A 251 21.57 0.24 23.45
CA GLY A 251 20.37 -0.24 24.12
C GLY A 251 20.62 -1.10 25.36
N LYS A 252 21.81 -1.67 25.53
CA LYS A 252 22.14 -2.56 26.67
C LYS A 252 22.30 -1.78 27.99
N THR A 253 22.75 -0.53 27.94
CA THR A 253 23.07 0.27 29.14
C THR A 253 22.12 1.46 29.31
N ASP A 254 21.93 1.92 30.56
CA ASP A 254 21.12 3.12 30.82
C ASP A 254 21.69 4.39 30.17
N SER A 255 23.02 4.53 30.18
CA SER A 255 23.69 5.68 29.55
C SER A 255 23.51 5.67 28.02
N GLY A 256 23.64 4.49 27.39
CA GLY A 256 23.44 4.33 25.95
C GLY A 256 21.99 4.58 25.54
N ARG A 257 21.00 4.11 26.31
CA ARG A 257 19.58 4.44 26.09
C ARG A 257 19.31 5.95 26.16
N LYS A 258 19.89 6.66 27.14
CA LYS A 258 19.80 8.13 27.23
C LYS A 258 20.45 8.83 26.02
N LYS A 259 21.58 8.32 25.54
CA LYS A 259 22.21 8.81 24.30
C LYS A 259 21.29 8.64 23.10
N LEU A 260 20.72 7.46 22.90
CA LEU A 260 19.77 7.18 21.80
C LEU A 260 18.56 8.12 21.84
N THR A 261 17.95 8.32 23.02
CA THR A 261 16.85 9.28 23.19
C THR A 261 17.23 10.69 22.74
N LYS A 262 18.45 11.14 23.05
CA LYS A 262 18.93 12.48 22.68
C LYS A 262 19.23 12.58 21.18
N ILE A 263 19.97 11.61 20.61
CA ILE A 263 20.40 11.63 19.21
C ILE A 263 19.19 11.60 18.27
N PHE A 264 18.23 10.70 18.53
CA PHE A 264 17.01 10.60 17.74
C PHE A 264 15.93 11.60 18.16
N LYS A 265 16.18 12.49 19.13
CA LYS A 265 15.21 13.49 19.62
C LYS A 265 13.84 12.88 19.93
N LEU A 266 13.82 11.76 20.67
CA LEU A 266 12.57 11.05 20.95
C LEU A 266 11.70 11.82 21.95
N CYS A 267 10.37 11.79 21.77
CA CYS A 267 9.44 12.43 22.70
C CYS A 267 9.39 11.72 24.07
N SER A 268 9.59 10.41 24.06
CA SER A 268 9.58 9.56 25.25
C SER A 268 10.97 8.95 25.47
N PRO A 269 11.48 8.93 26.71
CA PRO A 269 12.79 8.35 26.99
C PRO A 269 12.77 6.83 26.89
N LEU A 270 13.85 6.25 26.38
CA LEU A 270 14.04 4.80 26.32
C LEU A 270 14.45 4.30 27.72
N LYS A 271 13.58 3.54 28.37
CA LYS A 271 13.83 3.03 29.74
C LYS A 271 14.22 1.55 29.72
N THR A 272 13.57 0.75 28.89
CA THR A 272 13.73 -0.70 28.84
C THR A 272 14.36 -1.16 27.54
N LYS A 273 14.79 -2.44 27.50
CA LYS A 273 15.20 -3.09 26.26
C LYS A 273 14.06 -3.13 25.24
N ASP A 274 12.82 -3.32 25.68
CA ASP A 274 11.66 -3.33 24.78
C ASP A 274 11.45 -1.98 24.08
N ASN A 275 11.75 -0.86 24.74
CA ASN A 275 11.71 0.45 24.07
C ASN A 275 12.77 0.55 22.98
N VAL A 276 13.93 -0.09 23.15
CA VAL A 276 14.97 -0.13 22.11
C VAL A 276 14.52 -1.00 20.95
N THR A 277 13.90 -2.15 21.22
CA THR A 277 13.30 -3.00 20.17
C THR A 277 12.23 -2.23 19.38
N GLN A 278 11.39 -1.43 20.06
CA GLN A 278 10.42 -0.55 19.40
C GLN A 278 11.10 0.52 18.53
N LEU A 279 12.21 1.09 18.99
CA LEU A 279 13.01 2.01 18.17
C LEU A 279 13.58 1.32 16.94
N GLU A 280 14.09 0.09 17.07
CA GLU A 280 14.61 -0.69 15.93
C GLU A 280 13.52 -0.95 14.88
N TYR A 281 12.32 -1.37 15.32
CA TYR A 281 11.18 -1.52 14.43
C TYR A 281 10.80 -0.20 13.76
N TRP A 282 10.71 0.89 14.52
CA TRP A 282 10.37 2.21 13.98
C TRP A 282 11.39 2.68 12.92
N LEU A 283 12.68 2.47 13.16
CA LEU A 283 13.73 2.76 12.17
C LEU A 283 13.58 1.89 10.93
N SER A 284 13.31 0.59 11.10
CA SER A 284 13.11 -0.34 9.98
C SER A 284 11.93 0.08 9.11
N GLU A 285 10.80 0.38 9.75
CA GLU A 285 9.59 0.90 9.09
C GLU A 285 9.85 2.22 8.37
N THR A 286 10.75 3.06 8.87
CA THR A 286 11.14 4.31 8.17
C THR A 286 11.77 4.02 6.81
N TRP A 287 12.69 3.05 6.74
CA TRP A 287 13.34 2.67 5.49
C TRP A 287 12.37 2.02 4.52
N VAL A 288 11.47 1.18 5.03
CA VAL A 288 10.37 0.58 4.25
C VAL A 288 9.48 1.69 3.67
N ASN A 289 9.04 2.62 4.50
CA ASN A 289 8.16 3.71 4.06
C ASN A 289 8.86 4.55 2.98
N LEU A 290 10.11 4.97 3.19
CA LEU A 290 10.88 5.69 2.18
C LEU A 290 10.96 4.94 0.85
N ALA A 291 11.15 3.63 0.86
CA ALA A 291 11.15 2.81 -0.34
C ALA A 291 9.77 2.76 -1.03
N MET A 292 8.70 2.63 -0.26
CA MET A 292 7.33 2.60 -0.80
C MET A 292 6.89 3.92 -1.44
N VAL A 293 7.41 5.06 -0.97
CA VAL A 293 7.06 6.40 -1.49
C VAL A 293 8.23 7.10 -2.19
N ASP A 294 9.12 6.33 -2.81
CA ASP A 294 10.26 6.85 -3.60
C ASP A 294 9.85 7.43 -4.96
N TYR A 295 8.98 8.45 -4.93
CA TYR A 295 8.43 9.08 -6.12
C TYR A 295 9.41 10.05 -6.79
N PRO A 296 9.35 10.19 -8.13
CA PRO A 296 10.24 11.07 -8.88
C PRO A 296 9.93 12.58 -8.73
N TYR A 297 8.90 12.92 -7.97
CA TYR A 297 8.42 14.26 -7.69
C TYR A 297 8.01 14.37 -6.21
N PRO A 298 7.91 15.59 -5.64
CA PRO A 298 7.43 15.77 -4.28
C PRO A 298 6.00 15.23 -4.12
N ALA A 299 5.79 14.40 -3.11
CA ALA A 299 4.52 13.72 -2.85
C ALA A 299 4.15 13.83 -1.39
N SER A 300 2.86 13.72 -1.07
CA SER A 300 2.36 13.77 0.31
C SER A 300 1.35 12.66 0.53
N PHE A 301 1.76 11.43 0.17
CA PHE A 301 0.99 10.24 0.47
C PHE A 301 1.14 9.92 1.96
N LEU A 302 2.16 9.18 2.38
CA LEU A 302 2.31 8.90 3.82
C LEU A 302 2.72 10.15 4.62
N GLU A 303 3.74 10.85 4.14
CA GLU A 303 4.25 12.10 4.68
C GLU A 303 4.59 13.06 3.53
N PRO A 304 4.64 14.38 3.76
CA PRO A 304 5.18 15.31 2.78
C PRO A 304 6.65 14.99 2.55
N LEU A 305 7.02 14.58 1.34
CA LEU A 305 8.37 14.17 0.98
C LEU A 305 8.85 14.87 -0.28
N PRO A 306 10.18 15.11 -0.41
CA PRO A 306 10.77 15.61 -1.65
C PRO A 306 10.74 14.54 -2.75
N ALA A 307 11.08 14.96 -3.97
CA ALA A 307 11.38 14.01 -5.05
C ALA A 307 12.59 13.14 -4.68
N TRP A 308 12.51 11.85 -5.00
CA TRP A 308 13.55 10.85 -4.73
C TRP A 308 13.99 10.84 -3.25
N PRO A 309 13.06 10.61 -2.31
CA PRO A 309 13.35 10.72 -0.89
C PRO A 309 14.45 9.78 -0.41
N ILE A 310 14.66 8.61 -1.04
CA ILE A 310 15.80 7.74 -0.74
C ILE A 310 17.12 8.45 -1.07
N LYS A 311 17.24 9.06 -2.26
CA LYS A 311 18.44 9.83 -2.64
C LYS A 311 18.71 10.97 -1.67
N VAL A 312 17.66 11.65 -1.20
CA VAL A 312 17.80 12.74 -0.22
C VAL A 312 18.28 12.21 1.12
N ALA A 313 17.72 11.10 1.62
CA ALA A 313 18.16 10.47 2.87
C ALA A 313 19.61 9.98 2.77
N CYS A 314 19.97 9.30 1.67
CA CYS A 314 21.31 8.76 1.46
C CYS A 314 22.40 9.82 1.32
N LYS A 315 22.10 11.08 1.01
CA LYS A 315 23.09 12.18 1.03
C LYS A 315 23.74 12.36 2.40
N TYR A 316 23.02 12.05 3.48
CA TYR A 316 23.56 12.14 4.84
C TYR A 316 24.43 10.92 5.21
N LEU A 317 24.38 9.85 4.43
CA LEU A 317 24.93 8.53 4.77
C LEU A 317 26.08 8.12 3.84
N GLN A 318 26.83 9.09 3.32
CA GLN A 318 27.93 8.84 2.38
C GLN A 318 29.30 8.64 3.05
N ASP A 319 29.45 9.03 4.32
CA ASP A 319 30.71 8.92 5.04
C ASP A 319 30.76 7.64 5.88
N GLU A 320 31.40 6.60 5.33
CA GLU A 320 31.56 5.29 5.98
C GLU A 320 32.55 5.29 7.16
N SER A 321 33.39 6.34 7.26
CA SER A 321 34.38 6.48 8.35
C SER A 321 33.74 6.85 9.69
N LEU A 322 32.48 7.30 9.68
CA LEU A 322 31.77 7.69 10.89
C LEU A 322 31.46 6.49 11.79
N GLU A 323 31.68 6.69 13.07
CA GLU A 323 31.46 5.70 14.13
C GLU A 323 30.53 6.24 15.22
N GLU A 324 29.93 5.33 15.97
CA GLU A 324 29.17 5.60 17.20
C GLU A 324 28.18 6.79 17.09
N ASP A 325 28.32 7.79 17.96
CA ASP A 325 27.43 8.96 18.07
C ASP A 325 27.33 9.71 16.73
N LYS A 326 28.45 9.91 16.02
CA LYS A 326 28.47 10.65 14.74
C LYS A 326 27.69 9.92 13.65
N LEU A 327 27.82 8.58 13.58
CA LEU A 327 27.04 7.79 12.63
C LEU A 327 25.55 7.88 12.98
N LEU A 328 25.17 7.70 14.25
CA LEU A 328 23.77 7.77 14.65
C LEU A 328 23.15 9.16 14.42
N GLU A 329 23.92 10.24 14.55
CA GLU A 329 23.47 11.59 14.19
C GLU A 329 23.18 11.73 12.68
N THR A 330 23.93 11.05 11.82
CA THR A 330 23.62 11.02 10.37
C THR A 330 22.38 10.20 10.07
N ILE A 331 22.20 9.08 10.76
CA ILE A 331 20.99 8.24 10.66
C ILE A 331 19.76 9.03 11.12
N ALA A 332 19.84 9.73 12.24
CA ALA A 332 18.76 10.59 12.72
C ALA A 332 18.41 11.70 11.73
N ARG A 333 19.40 12.26 11.00
CA ARG A 333 19.16 13.22 9.91
C ARG A 333 18.46 12.57 8.71
N ALA A 334 18.89 11.39 8.30
CA ALA A 334 18.27 10.64 7.20
C ALA A 334 16.81 10.26 7.54
N VAL A 335 16.56 9.77 8.74
CA VAL A 335 15.20 9.51 9.28
C VAL A 335 14.37 10.79 9.34
N GLY A 336 15.01 11.93 9.64
CA GLY A 336 14.39 13.24 9.63
C GLY A 336 13.85 13.68 8.26
N VAL A 337 14.34 13.11 7.15
CA VAL A 337 13.74 13.35 5.81
C VAL A 337 12.28 12.90 5.78
N TYR A 338 11.95 11.82 6.50
CA TYR A 338 10.60 11.29 6.58
C TYR A 338 9.74 12.02 7.61
N TYR A 339 10.20 12.14 8.85
CA TYR A 339 9.38 12.67 9.95
C TYR A 339 9.49 14.18 10.21
N ASN A 340 10.41 14.89 9.53
CA ASN A 340 10.65 16.31 9.75
C ASN A 340 10.91 17.08 8.44
N SER A 341 10.28 16.66 7.35
CA SER A 341 10.38 17.36 6.07
C SER A 341 9.89 18.82 6.15
N SER A 342 8.93 19.10 7.03
CA SER A 342 8.39 20.46 7.28
C SER A 342 9.27 21.30 8.20
N GLY A 343 10.24 20.70 8.89
CA GLY A 343 11.13 21.39 9.84
C GLY A 343 10.48 21.75 11.18
N HIS A 344 9.21 21.43 11.41
CA HIS A 344 8.46 21.82 12.62
C HIS A 344 8.42 20.74 13.71
N THR A 345 8.92 19.54 13.45
CA THR A 345 8.85 18.42 14.40
C THR A 345 9.86 18.61 15.53
N LYS A 346 9.34 18.82 16.76
CA LYS A 346 10.17 19.04 17.95
C LYS A 346 10.82 17.75 18.47
N CYS A 347 10.11 16.62 18.36
CA CYS A 347 10.57 15.30 18.78
C CYS A 347 9.86 14.20 17.98
N PHE A 348 10.44 12.99 17.92
CA PHE A 348 9.84 11.84 17.25
C PHE A 348 9.11 10.93 18.24
N ASN A 349 7.84 10.65 17.96
CA ASN A 349 7.04 9.71 18.71
C ASN A 349 7.08 8.34 18.03
N THR A 350 7.81 7.39 18.61
CA THR A 350 7.97 6.04 18.06
C THR A 350 6.75 5.14 18.29
N SER A 351 5.78 5.59 19.09
CA SER A 351 4.57 4.82 19.41
C SER A 351 3.40 5.10 18.47
N GLN A 352 3.55 6.01 17.52
CA GLN A 352 2.53 6.35 16.51
C GLN A 352 3.08 6.01 15.13
N GLN A 353 2.26 5.34 14.30
CA GLN A 353 2.55 5.27 12.87
C GLN A 353 2.34 6.65 12.23
N ALA A 354 3.03 6.89 11.13
CA ALA A 354 3.09 8.20 10.48
C ALA A 354 1.73 8.69 9.92
N VAL A 355 0.78 7.78 9.66
CA VAL A 355 -0.44 8.12 8.90
C VAL A 355 -1.71 7.83 9.69
N SER A 356 -2.28 8.88 10.29
CA SER A 356 -3.54 8.80 11.06
C SER A 356 -4.79 8.44 10.23
N PHE A 357 -4.67 8.44 8.89
CA PHE A 357 -5.77 8.12 7.97
C PHE A 357 -5.88 6.63 7.62
N LEU A 358 -4.86 5.83 7.97
CA LEU A 358 -4.90 4.38 7.86
C LEU A 358 -5.47 3.77 9.15
N GLY A 359 -6.23 2.68 9.02
CA GLY A 359 -6.94 2.05 10.13
C GLY A 359 -6.13 0.96 10.81
N ASP A 360 -5.18 1.34 11.65
CA ASP A 360 -4.18 0.43 12.25
C ASP A 360 -4.81 -0.76 12.99
N GLU A 361 -5.84 -0.53 13.82
CA GLU A 361 -6.48 -1.60 14.60
C GLU A 361 -7.13 -2.66 13.70
N GLY A 362 -7.76 -2.21 12.60
CA GLY A 362 -8.39 -3.09 11.63
C GLY A 362 -7.36 -3.88 10.83
N TRP A 363 -6.32 -3.19 10.35
CA TRP A 363 -5.27 -3.84 9.58
C TRP A 363 -4.49 -4.84 10.43
N TYR A 364 -4.16 -4.49 11.67
CA TYR A 364 -3.51 -5.39 12.61
C TYR A 364 -4.37 -6.62 12.91
N PHE A 365 -5.70 -6.50 12.97
CA PHE A 365 -6.55 -7.68 13.09
C PHE A 365 -6.49 -8.55 11.82
N GLN A 366 -6.59 -7.95 10.63
CA GLN A 366 -6.55 -8.70 9.36
C GLN A 366 -5.21 -9.40 9.13
N VAL A 367 -4.09 -8.73 9.44
CA VAL A 367 -2.74 -9.29 9.35
C VAL A 367 -2.45 -10.22 10.53
N GLY A 368 -2.93 -9.90 11.73
CA GLY A 368 -2.69 -10.65 12.98
C GLY A 368 -3.44 -11.97 13.08
N TYR A 369 -4.67 -12.04 12.56
CA TYR A 369 -5.37 -13.32 12.37
C TYR A 369 -4.65 -14.19 11.34
N CYS A 370 -4.00 -13.54 10.36
CA CYS A 370 -3.07 -14.16 9.43
C CYS A 370 -1.74 -14.58 10.12
N LEU A 371 -1.20 -13.84 11.09
CA LEU A 371 0.07 -14.16 11.78
C LEU A 371 0.03 -15.43 12.66
N ARG A 372 -1.15 -15.90 13.09
CA ARG A 372 -1.27 -17.24 13.70
C ARG A 372 -1.16 -18.39 12.70
N SER A 373 -1.21 -18.10 11.40
CA SER A 373 -1.17 -19.11 10.33
C SER A 373 -0.10 -18.83 9.25
N VAL A 374 0.46 -17.63 9.17
CA VAL A 374 1.25 -17.13 8.03
C VAL A 374 2.12 -15.94 8.51
N SER A 375 3.42 -16.14 8.75
CA SER A 375 4.36 -15.02 8.96
C SER A 375 4.67 -14.37 7.62
N PHE A 376 4.25 -13.12 7.43
CA PHE A 376 4.34 -12.43 6.14
C PHE A 376 5.72 -11.84 5.84
N VAL A 377 6.55 -11.60 6.85
CA VAL A 377 7.85 -10.94 6.68
C VAL A 377 8.82 -11.39 7.78
N CYS A 378 10.03 -11.81 7.40
CA CYS A 378 11.11 -12.08 8.33
C CYS A 378 12.25 -11.11 8.04
N GLY A 379 12.58 -10.28 9.01
CA GLY A 379 13.75 -9.41 9.02
C GLY A 379 14.06 -9.05 10.47
N HIS A 380 15.04 -9.72 11.05
CA HIS A 380 15.54 -9.49 12.41
C HIS A 380 17.05 -9.30 12.39
#